data_AF-A0A151SFX2-F1
#
_entry.id   AF-A0A151SFX2-F1
#
_cell.length_a   1.000
_cell.length_b   1.000
_cell.length_c   1.000
_cell.angle_alpha   90.00
_cell.angle_beta   90.00
_cell.angle_gamma   90.00
#
_symmetry.space_group_name_H-M   'P 1'
#
loop_
_entity.id
_entity.type
_entity.pdbx_description
1 polymer ?
#
loop_
_entity_poly.entity_id
_entity_poly.type
_entity_poly.pdbx_seq_one_letter_code
_entity_poly.pdbx_strand_id
1 'polypeptide(L)'
;NLKSQLETNWPALKDGNNISFWTYEWNKHGTCSQLQQNDFLQLALSIFFKHDLKATLEKHNIVSGGSYPKVVITTAIYNDIVAMPEVTCSITSHLAEIRLCLDTSTKPKFINYTTHVTNCKTNVDYT
;
A
#
# COMPACT_ATOMS: atom_id res chain seq x y z
N ASN A 1 -9.41 14.14 13.83
CA ASN A 1 -8.76 13.42 14.96
C ASN A 1 -8.01 12.23 14.36
N LEU A 2 -6.70 12.08 14.65
CA LEU A 2 -5.82 11.05 14.08
C LEU A 2 -6.33 9.62 14.35
N LYS A 3 -6.77 9.33 15.58
CA LYS A 3 -7.25 8.00 15.95
C LYS A 3 -8.42 7.54 15.08
N SER A 4 -9.44 8.40 14.93
CA SER A 4 -10.62 8.09 14.12
C SER A 4 -10.27 7.87 12.64
N GLN A 5 -9.29 8.60 12.09
CA GLN A 5 -8.83 8.36 10.72
C GLN A 5 -8.14 7.00 10.58
N LEU A 6 -7.31 6.61 11.56
CA LEU A 6 -6.68 5.29 11.58
C LEU A 6 -7.70 4.16 11.72
N GLU A 7 -8.72 4.32 12.58
CA GLU A 7 -9.79 3.32 12.76
C GLU A 7 -10.52 2.99 11.45
N THR A 8 -10.74 4.00 10.60
CA THR A 8 -11.41 3.83 9.32
C THR A 8 -10.49 3.34 8.21
N ASN A 9 -9.27 3.86 8.14
CA ASN A 9 -8.43 3.71 6.94
C ASN A 9 -7.24 2.75 7.13
N TRP A 10 -6.93 2.37 8.37
CA TRP A 10 -5.88 1.39 8.66
C TRP A 10 -6.33 0.37 9.73
N PRO A 11 -7.46 -0.34 9.51
CA PRO A 11 -8.01 -1.27 10.49
C PRO A 11 -7.22 -2.58 10.59
N ALA A 12 -7.24 -3.19 11.77
CA ALA A 12 -6.76 -4.54 12.01
C ALA A 12 -7.79 -5.56 11.52
N LEU A 13 -7.56 -6.15 10.34
CA LEU A 13 -8.50 -7.09 9.72
C LEU A 13 -8.54 -8.47 10.40
N LYS A 14 -7.48 -8.85 11.12
CA LYS A 14 -7.35 -10.20 11.71
C LYS A 14 -8.23 -10.40 12.95
N ASP A 15 -8.18 -9.45 13.87
CA ASP A 15 -8.80 -9.57 15.20
C ASP A 15 -9.57 -8.31 15.64
N GLY A 16 -9.61 -7.28 14.78
CA GLY A 16 -10.24 -6.00 15.09
C GLY A 16 -9.48 -5.15 16.12
N ASN A 17 -8.33 -5.60 16.62
CA ASN A 17 -7.58 -4.89 17.65
C ASN A 17 -6.63 -3.86 17.02
N ASN A 18 -7.23 -2.74 16.60
CA ASN A 18 -6.55 -1.63 15.97
C ASN A 18 -5.35 -1.09 16.78
N ILE A 19 -5.50 -0.93 18.09
CA ILE A 19 -4.43 -0.36 18.94
C ILE A 19 -3.23 -1.30 19.01
N SER A 20 -3.46 -2.60 19.17
CA SER A 20 -2.40 -3.61 19.16
C SER A 20 -1.66 -3.62 17.81
N PHE A 21 -2.41 -3.59 16.72
CA PHE A 21 -1.86 -3.54 15.37
C PHE A 21 -0.98 -2.30 15.12
N TRP A 22 -1.46 -1.09 15.41
CA TRP A 22 -0.63 0.11 15.21
C TRP A 22 0.58 0.18 16.16
N THR A 23 0.45 -0.37 17.37
CA THR A 23 1.58 -0.49 18.30
C THR A 23 2.66 -1.40 17.74
N TYR A 24 2.27 -2.52 17.12
CA TYR A 24 3.20 -3.42 16.46
C TYR A 24 3.91 -2.75 15.28
N GLU A 25 3.15 -2.11 14.38
CA GLU A 25 3.71 -1.40 13.22
C GLU A 25 4.66 -0.28 13.63
N TRP A 26 4.31 0.49 14.67
CA TRP A 26 5.20 1.50 15.23
C TRP A 26 6.49 0.89 15.79
N ASN A 27 6.39 -0.10 16.68
CA ASN A 27 7.55 -0.68 17.34
C ASN A 27 8.49 -1.36 16.36
N LYS A 28 7.95 -2.05 15.35
CA LYS A 28 8.72 -2.82 14.38
C LYS A 28 9.25 -1.99 13.22
N HIS A 29 8.49 -1.01 12.73
CA HIS A 29 8.82 -0.26 11.52
C HIS A 29 9.00 1.23 11.79
N GLY A 30 8.11 1.84 12.56
CA GLY A 30 8.13 3.27 12.86
C GLY A 30 9.37 3.73 13.61
N THR A 31 9.84 2.97 14.60
CA THR A 31 11.05 3.30 15.39
C THR A 31 12.33 3.39 14.55
N CYS A 32 12.38 2.73 13.39
CA CYS A 32 13.51 2.80 12.46
C CYS A 32 13.45 4.01 11.51
N SER A 33 12.33 4.74 11.46
CA SER A 33 12.09 5.82 10.49
C SER A 33 12.66 7.19 10.89
N GLN A 34 13.22 7.31 12.11
CA GLN A 34 13.65 8.59 12.72
C GLN A 34 12.51 9.61 12.94
N LEU A 35 11.25 9.24 12.69
CA LEU A 35 10.07 10.06 12.98
C LEU A 35 9.60 9.87 14.43
N GLN A 36 8.78 10.80 14.92
CA GLN A 36 7.97 10.56 16.12
C GLN A 36 6.74 9.72 15.76
N GLN A 37 6.14 9.04 16.75
CA GLN A 37 5.02 8.12 16.54
C GLN A 37 3.85 8.75 15.77
N ASN A 38 3.42 9.94 16.19
CA ASN A 38 2.30 10.62 15.54
C ASN A 38 2.66 11.07 14.11
N ASP A 39 3.90 11.48 13.88
CA ASP A 39 4.36 11.89 12.55
C ASP A 39 4.42 10.70 11.58
N PHE A 40 4.86 9.54 12.05
CA PHE A 40 4.84 8.28 11.28
C PHE A 40 3.41 7.89 10.88
N LEU A 41 2.49 7.87 11.84
CA LEU A 41 1.08 7.53 11.59
C LEU A 41 0.40 8.55 10.66
N GLN A 42 0.68 9.83 10.85
CA GLN A 42 0.13 10.90 10.03
C GLN A 42 0.70 10.89 8.61
N LEU A 43 1.99 10.58 8.44
CA LEU A 43 2.62 10.41 7.14
C LEU A 43 1.97 9.25 6.37
N ALA A 44 1.77 8.10 7.02
CA ALA A 44 1.12 6.95 6.40
C ALA A 44 -0.29 7.27 5.89
N LEU A 45 -1.13 7.91 6.71
CA LEU A 45 -2.45 8.38 6.28
C LEU A 45 -2.37 9.42 5.16
N SER A 46 -1.41 10.34 5.24
CA SER A 46 -1.22 11.38 4.21
C SER A 46 -0.87 10.78 2.86
N ILE A 47 -0.05 9.72 2.83
CA ILE A 47 0.26 8.97 1.61
C ILE A 47 -0.99 8.25 1.11
N PHE A 48 -1.69 7.53 1.99
CA PHE A 48 -2.92 6.79 1.65
C PHE A 48 -3.98 7.69 1.00
N PHE A 49 -4.29 8.85 1.59
CA PHE A 49 -5.32 9.75 1.05
C PHE A 49 -4.89 10.49 -0.22
N LYS A 50 -3.61 10.81 -0.37
CA LYS A 50 -3.12 11.50 -1.57
C LYS A 50 -3.06 10.58 -2.79
N HIS A 51 -2.95 9.27 -2.55
CA HIS A 51 -2.73 8.26 -3.58
C HIS A 51 -3.75 7.14 -3.42
N ASP A 52 -5.00 7.44 -3.73
CA ASP A 52 -6.10 6.47 -3.71
C ASP A 52 -5.89 5.44 -4.84
N LEU A 53 -5.18 4.37 -4.50
CA LEU A 53 -4.88 3.28 -5.43
C LEU A 53 -6.15 2.60 -5.94
N LYS A 54 -7.22 2.56 -5.15
CA LYS A 54 -8.49 1.98 -5.59
C LYS A 54 -9.07 2.82 -6.72
N ALA A 55 -9.16 4.14 -6.53
CA ALA A 55 -9.61 5.06 -7.57
C ALA A 55 -8.72 5.01 -8.82
N THR A 56 -7.40 4.92 -8.65
CA THR A 56 -6.46 4.74 -9.77
C THR A 56 -6.75 3.45 -10.56
N LEU A 57 -6.99 2.32 -9.87
CA LEU A 57 -7.33 1.06 -10.55
C LEU A 57 -8.69 1.15 -11.26
N GLU A 58 -9.70 1.72 -10.61
CA GLU A 58 -11.05 1.89 -11.16
C GLU A 58 -11.06 2.75 -12.43
N LYS A 59 -10.28 3.84 -12.47
CA LYS A 59 -10.07 4.68 -13.66
C LYS A 59 -9.56 3.90 -14.87
N HIS A 60 -8.88 2.78 -14.64
CA HIS A 60 -8.37 1.87 -15.66
C HIS A 60 -9.24 0.62 -15.87
N ASN A 61 -10.47 0.60 -15.34
CA ASN A 61 -11.41 -0.53 -15.38
C ASN A 61 -10.90 -1.79 -14.66
N ILE A 62 -10.02 -1.61 -13.68
CA ILE A 62 -9.53 -2.68 -12.80
C ILE A 62 -10.34 -2.62 -11.51
N VAL A 63 -11.31 -3.51 -11.37
CA VAL A 63 -12.28 -3.53 -10.27
C VAL A 63 -12.28 -4.88 -9.57
N SER A 64 -12.75 -4.92 -8.32
CA SER A 64 -12.89 -6.18 -7.58
C SER A 64 -13.87 -7.14 -8.29
N GLY A 65 -13.57 -8.44 -8.21
CA GLY A 65 -14.27 -9.53 -8.91
C GLY A 65 -13.65 -9.92 -10.25
N GLY A 66 -12.57 -9.26 -10.68
CA GLY A 66 -11.90 -9.50 -11.97
C GLY A 66 -10.55 -10.20 -11.86
N SER A 67 -10.04 -10.67 -13.01
CA SER A 67 -8.68 -11.19 -13.15
C SER A 67 -7.94 -10.39 -14.22
N TYR A 68 -6.78 -9.86 -13.87
CA TYR A 68 -6.06 -8.89 -14.71
C TYR A 68 -4.61 -9.31 -14.91
N PRO A 69 -4.03 -9.11 -16.11
CA PRO A 69 -2.59 -9.23 -16.26
C PRO A 69 -1.88 -8.30 -15.29
N LYS A 70 -0.92 -8.81 -14.54
CA LYS A 70 -0.12 -8.03 -13.58
C LYS A 70 0.45 -6.76 -14.20
N VAL A 71 0.89 -6.84 -15.46
CA VAL A 71 1.43 -5.69 -16.20
C VAL A 71 0.41 -4.55 -16.33
N VAL A 72 -0.87 -4.87 -16.51
CA VAL A 72 -1.95 -3.87 -16.60
C VAL A 72 -2.14 -3.16 -15.26
N ILE A 73 -2.12 -3.91 -14.15
CA ILE A 73 -2.17 -3.35 -12.79
C ILE A 73 -0.98 -2.42 -12.55
N THR A 74 0.24 -2.90 -12.79
CA THR A 74 1.46 -2.11 -12.54
C THR A 74 1.54 -0.87 -13.42
N THR A 75 1.11 -0.95 -14.68
CA THR A 75 1.10 0.20 -15.60
C THR A 75 0.05 1.23 -15.22
N ALA A 76 -1.14 0.82 -14.79
CA ALA A 76 -2.17 1.74 -14.31
C ALA A 76 -1.66 2.58 -13.14
N ILE A 77 -1.03 1.94 -12.16
CA ILE A 77 -0.44 2.61 -10.99
C ILE A 77 0.74 3.49 -11.40
N TYR A 78 1.63 2.99 -12.27
CA TYR A 78 2.78 3.76 -12.74
C TYR A 78 2.37 5.08 -13.43
N ASN A 79 1.28 5.08 -14.20
CA ASN A 79 0.83 6.29 -14.89
C ASN A 79 0.38 7.41 -13.95
N ASP A 80 -0.12 7.08 -12.76
CA ASP A 80 -0.56 8.06 -11.75
C ASP A 80 0.55 8.38 -10.72
N ILE A 81 1.40 7.41 -10.36
CA ILE A 81 2.43 7.56 -9.32
C ILE A 81 3.81 7.94 -9.89
N VAL A 82 4.08 7.62 -11.16
CA VAL A 82 5.37 7.81 -11.84
C VAL A 82 6.52 7.06 -11.14
N ALA A 83 6.18 5.97 -10.44
CA ALA A 83 7.13 5.00 -9.87
C ALA A 83 6.53 3.60 -9.96
N MET A 84 7.38 2.60 -10.21
CA MET A 84 6.94 1.23 -10.42
C MET A 84 6.52 0.59 -9.08
N PRO A 85 5.26 0.15 -8.92
CA PRO A 85 4.82 -0.54 -7.71
C PRO A 85 5.34 -1.99 -7.67
N GLU A 86 5.35 -2.57 -6.48
CA GLU A 86 5.40 -4.02 -6.30
C GLU A 86 3.98 -4.54 -6.05
N VAL A 87 3.59 -5.59 -6.79
CA VAL A 87 2.32 -6.29 -6.61
C VAL A 87 2.62 -7.66 -5.99
N THR A 88 2.03 -7.93 -4.83
CA THR A 88 2.15 -9.21 -4.13
C THR A 88 0.81 -9.92 -4.06
N CYS A 89 0.86 -11.24 -4.07
CA CYS A 89 -0.32 -12.07 -4.10
C CYS A 89 -0.38 -12.99 -2.88
N SER A 90 -1.58 -13.42 -2.53
CA SER A 90 -1.79 -14.51 -1.58
C SER A 90 -1.32 -15.83 -2.18
N ILE A 91 -1.29 -16.89 -1.37
CA ILE A 91 -0.96 -18.25 -1.81
C ILE A 91 -1.89 -18.73 -2.93
N THR A 92 -3.15 -18.26 -2.93
CA THR A 92 -4.14 -18.57 -3.96
C THR A 92 -4.10 -17.63 -5.17
N SER A 93 -3.04 -16.81 -5.31
CA SER A 93 -2.83 -15.87 -6.43
C SER A 93 -3.80 -14.68 -6.49
N HIS A 94 -4.51 -14.38 -5.41
CA HIS A 94 -5.30 -13.15 -5.29
C HIS A 94 -4.39 -11.97 -4.94
N LEU A 95 -4.71 -10.78 -5.43
CA LEU A 95 -4.03 -9.54 -5.04
C LEU A 95 -4.07 -9.37 -3.52
N ALA A 96 -2.91 -9.32 -2.87
CA ALA A 96 -2.80 -9.18 -1.42
C ALA A 96 -2.35 -7.77 -1.04
N GLU A 97 -1.26 -7.28 -1.63
CA GLU A 97 -0.74 -5.95 -1.36
C GLU A 97 -0.22 -5.29 -2.63
N ILE A 98 -0.41 -3.97 -2.71
CA ILE A 98 0.34 -3.10 -3.60
C ILE A 98 1.29 -2.30 -2.72
N ARG A 99 2.57 -2.34 -3.03
CA ARG A 99 3.61 -1.65 -2.27
C ARG A 99 4.25 -0.58 -3.13
N LEU A 100 4.41 0.59 -2.54
CA LEU A 100 5.05 1.75 -3.14
C LEU A 100 6.33 2.05 -2.37
N CYS A 101 7.42 2.32 -3.08
CA CYS A 101 8.67 2.73 -2.48
C CYS A 101 8.77 4.24 -2.37
N LEU A 102 9.31 4.71 -1.25
CA LEU A 102 9.56 6.12 -0.95
C LEU A 102 11.05 6.31 -0.61
N ASP A 103 11.62 7.44 -0.98
CA ASP A 103 12.94 7.83 -0.50
C ASP A 103 12.92 8.24 0.99
N THR A 104 14.10 8.40 1.58
CA THR A 104 14.29 8.76 3.00
C THR A 104 14.36 10.26 3.23
N SER A 105 13.91 11.08 2.27
CA SER A 105 13.94 12.53 2.42
C SER A 105 12.85 13.02 3.38
N THR A 106 12.98 14.25 3.89
CA THR A 106 11.99 14.86 4.79
C THR A 106 10.62 15.10 4.15
N LYS A 107 10.55 15.08 2.81
CA LYS A 107 9.32 15.10 2.02
C LYS A 107 9.40 13.94 1.03
N PRO A 108 9.09 12.72 1.47
CA PRO A 108 9.36 11.50 0.72
C PRO A 108 8.79 11.54 -0.70
N LYS A 109 9.61 11.14 -1.67
CA LYS A 109 9.19 10.99 -3.07
C LYS A 109 9.11 9.53 -3.44
N PHE A 110 8.19 9.19 -4.34
CA PHE A 110 8.14 7.84 -4.88
C PHE A 110 9.37 7.52 -5.72
N ILE A 111 9.90 6.31 -5.53
CA ILE A 111 11.05 5.80 -6.26
C ILE A 111 10.76 4.37 -6.73
N ASN A 112 11.44 3.95 -7.79
CA ASN A 112 11.35 2.57 -8.26
C ASN A 112 12.02 1.62 -7.26
N TYR A 113 11.46 0.42 -7.11
CA TYR A 113 12.15 -0.68 -6.45
C TYR A 113 13.46 -1.00 -7.16
N THR A 114 14.51 -1.29 -6.38
CA THR A 114 15.79 -1.79 -6.91
C THR A 114 15.76 -3.29 -7.19
N THR A 115 14.79 -4.02 -6.62
CA THR A 115 14.58 -5.46 -6.81
C THR A 115 13.10 -5.77 -6.96
N HIS A 116 12.72 -6.48 -8.02
CA HIS A 116 11.35 -6.92 -8.25
C HIS A 116 11.22 -8.42 -7.95
N VAL A 117 10.72 -8.77 -6.76
CA VAL A 117 10.44 -10.16 -6.40
C VAL A 117 8.95 -10.28 -6.14
N THR A 118 8.21 -10.70 -7.17
CA THR A 118 6.76 -10.92 -7.04
C THR A 118 6.45 -12.42 -7.04
N ASN A 119 5.60 -12.81 -6.11
CA ASN A 119 5.02 -14.16 -6.03
C ASN A 119 3.71 -14.29 -6.85
N CYS A 120 3.30 -13.23 -7.54
CA CYS A 120 2.12 -13.24 -8.39
C CYS A 120 2.36 -13.98 -9.70
N LYS A 121 1.31 -14.67 -10.16
CA LYS A 121 1.21 -15.21 -11.52
C LYS A 121 1.11 -14.08 -12.55
N THR A 122 1.12 -14.45 -13.84
CA THR A 122 0.92 -13.49 -14.95
C THR A 122 -0.41 -12.76 -14.84
N ASN A 123 -1.48 -13.47 -14.50
CA ASN A 123 -2.78 -12.90 -14.15
C ASN A 123 -2.97 -12.93 -12.65
N VAL A 124 -3.55 -11.86 -12.12
CA VAL A 124 -3.81 -11.63 -10.70
C VAL A 124 -5.30 -11.49 -10.51
N ASP A 125 -5.86 -12.28 -9.60
CA ASP A 125 -7.27 -12.20 -9.24
C ASP A 125 -7.44 -11.06 -8.23
N TYR A 126 -8.16 -10.01 -8.62
CA TYR A 126 -8.52 -8.92 -7.73
C TYR A 126 -9.92 -9.18 -7.21
N THR A 127 -10.02 -9.87 -6.08
CA THR A 127 -11.29 -10.20 -5.42
C THR A 127 -11.39 -9.47 -4.10
#